data_AF-A0AAU9Q3B9-F1
#
_entry.id   AF-A0AAU9Q3B9-F1
#
_cell.length_a   1.000
_cell.length_b   1.000
_cell.length_c   1.000
_cell.angle_alpha   90.00
_cell.angle_beta   90.00
_cell.angle_gamma   90.00
#
_symmetry.space_group_name_H-M   'P 1'
#
loop_
_entity.id
_entity.type
_entity.pdbx_description
1 polymer ?
#
loop_
_entity_poly.entity_id
_entity_poly.type
_entity_poly.pdbx_seq_one_letter_code
_entity_poly.pdbx_strand_id
1 'polypeptide(L)'
;MKSKGFTLIELVIAIVILGILAVVAAPRFLNLQKDSKIAVMETVAASMKAGLEMVHARAIVEGLDQGEQEIRINGVLIPLKDGYPRVNGSDSFDSINEQVLAWLNVDAISLTAAQRDPNAADLFTDKSTPNNQIYIFFTSDLDKKGVNFECQVMYQNISVPEVRLLTDAC
;
A
#
# COMPACT_ATOMS: atom_id res chain seq x y z
N MET A 1 41.80 5.78 -42.79
CA MET A 1 41.47 6.06 -41.37
C MET A 1 42.14 4.99 -40.52
N LYS A 2 43.05 5.34 -39.59
CA LYS A 2 43.65 4.36 -38.67
C LYS A 2 42.60 3.98 -37.62
N SER A 3 42.09 2.76 -37.69
CA SER A 3 41.28 2.19 -36.61
C SER A 3 42.21 1.95 -35.42
N LYS A 4 42.10 2.77 -34.37
CA LYS A 4 42.72 2.46 -33.07
C LYS A 4 41.88 1.35 -32.45
N GLY A 5 42.35 0.11 -32.56
CA GLY A 5 41.74 -1.01 -31.83
C GLY A 5 41.92 -0.82 -30.33
N PHE A 6 40.90 -1.19 -29.56
CA PHE A 6 40.99 -1.31 -28.10
C PHE A 6 42.09 -2.30 -27.72
N THR A 7 42.87 -2.01 -26.67
CA THR A 7 43.83 -2.97 -26.15
C THR A 7 43.13 -4.01 -25.28
N LEU A 8 43.65 -5.25 -25.25
CA LEU A 8 43.11 -6.29 -24.38
C LEU A 8 43.17 -5.88 -22.90
N ILE A 9 44.20 -5.12 -22.50
CA ILE A 9 44.35 -4.66 -21.12
C ILE A 9 43.29 -3.62 -20.74
N GLU A 10 42.90 -2.72 -21.63
CA GLU A 10 41.81 -1.76 -21.37
C GLU A 10 40.47 -2.48 -21.14
N LEU A 11 40.18 -3.52 -21.92
CA LEU A 11 38.96 -4.31 -21.74
C LEU A 11 38.98 -5.06 -20.40
N VAL A 12 40.12 -5.66 -20.04
CA VAL A 12 40.27 -6.40 -18.78
C VAL A 12 40.15 -5.48 -17.57
N ILE A 13 40.79 -4.31 -17.60
CA ILE A 13 40.69 -3.33 -16.50
C ILE A 13 39.25 -2.82 -16.37
N ALA A 14 38.55 -2.57 -17.49
CA ALA A 14 37.17 -2.12 -17.46
C ALA A 14 36.23 -3.12 -16.75
N ILE A 15 36.31 -4.41 -17.08
CA ILE A 15 35.47 -5.43 -16.43
C ILE A 15 35.83 -5.64 -14.95
N VAL A 16 37.11 -5.50 -14.58
CA VAL A 16 37.55 -5.59 -13.18
C VAL A 16 36.99 -4.43 -12.36
N ILE A 17 37.06 -3.20 -12.88
CA ILE A 17 36.50 -2.02 -12.21
C ILE A 17 34.98 -2.17 -12.07
N LEU A 18 34.27 -2.56 -13.14
CA LEU A 18 32.83 -2.81 -13.09
C LEU A 18 32.46 -3.92 -12.08
N GLY A 19 33.28 -4.96 -11.97
CA GLY A 19 33.10 -6.02 -10.98
C GLY A 19 33.18 -5.52 -9.54
N ILE A 20 34.19 -4.70 -9.20
CA ILE A 20 34.34 -4.12 -7.85
C ILE A 20 33.17 -3.19 -7.53
N LEU A 21 32.78 -2.32 -8.47
CA LEU A 21 31.66 -1.41 -8.29
C LEU A 21 30.34 -2.16 -8.07
N ALA A 22 30.10 -3.25 -8.80
CA ALA A 22 28.90 -4.06 -8.64
C ALA A 22 28.79 -4.69 -7.24
N VAL A 23 29.89 -5.22 -6.70
CA VAL A 23 29.92 -5.86 -5.36
C VAL A 23 29.62 -4.86 -4.25
N VAL A 24 30.14 -3.62 -4.35
CA VAL A 24 29.90 -2.57 -3.34
C VAL A 24 28.50 -1.94 -3.48
N ALA A 25 28.00 -1.78 -4.71
CA ALA A 25 26.72 -1.12 -4.97
C ALA A 25 25.51 -2.01 -4.66
N ALA A 26 25.58 -3.32 -4.93
CA ALA A 26 24.47 -4.25 -4.76
C ALA A 26 23.83 -4.24 -3.35
N PRO A 27 24.57 -4.39 -2.23
CA PRO A 27 23.95 -4.41 -0.90
C PRO A 27 23.29 -3.07 -0.53
N ARG A 28 23.88 -1.94 -0.96
CA ARG A 28 23.30 -0.61 -0.72
C ARG A 28 21.99 -0.41 -1.50
N PHE A 29 21.94 -0.88 -2.74
CA PHE A 29 20.76 -0.78 -3.58
C PHE A 29 19.58 -1.59 -3.02
N LEU A 30 19.84 -2.76 -2.43
CA LEU A 30 18.80 -3.58 -1.78
C LEU A 30 18.23 -2.89 -0.53
N ASN A 31 19.09 -2.35 0.34
CA ASN A 31 18.63 -1.64 1.54
C ASN A 31 17.80 -0.40 1.20
N LEU A 32 18.21 0.37 0.18
CA LEU A 32 17.45 1.54 -0.26
C LEU A 32 16.03 1.19 -0.75
N GLN A 33 15.86 0.05 -1.43
CA GLN A 33 14.53 -0.40 -1.86
C GLN A 33 13.66 -0.76 -0.66
N LYS A 34 14.20 -1.49 0.33
CA LYS A 34 13.50 -1.82 1.57
C LYS A 34 13.08 -0.55 2.33
N ASP A 35 14.02 0.38 2.56
CA ASP A 35 13.74 1.63 3.27
C ASP A 35 12.69 2.47 2.53
N SER A 36 12.72 2.46 1.19
CA SER A 36 11.72 3.16 0.37
C SER A 36 10.32 2.55 0.55
N LYS A 37 10.20 1.21 0.57
CA LYS A 37 8.93 0.53 0.81
C LYS A 37 8.36 0.88 2.19
N ILE A 38 9.20 0.85 3.22
CA ILE A 38 8.81 1.20 4.60
C ILE A 38 8.29 2.63 4.66
N ALA A 39 9.03 3.60 4.10
CA ALA A 39 8.63 5.00 4.10
C ALA A 39 7.27 5.25 3.41
N VAL A 40 7.00 4.54 2.31
CA VAL A 40 5.69 4.62 1.63
C VAL A 40 4.59 4.02 2.50
N MET A 41 4.81 2.87 3.15
CA MET A 41 3.80 2.28 4.06
C MET A 41 3.53 3.17 5.28
N GLU A 42 4.55 3.83 5.84
CA GLU A 42 4.37 4.85 6.88
C GLU A 42 3.52 6.02 6.38
N THR A 43 3.77 6.48 5.15
CA THR A 43 3.01 7.56 4.50
C THR A 43 1.54 7.16 4.29
N VAL A 44 1.28 5.93 3.86
CA VAL A 44 -0.07 5.38 3.70
C VAL A 44 -0.77 5.29 5.06
N ALA A 45 -0.10 4.79 6.10
CA ALA A 45 -0.66 4.71 7.44
C ALA A 45 -1.00 6.09 8.03
N ALA A 46 -0.14 7.08 7.81
CA ALA A 46 -0.39 8.46 8.22
C ALA A 46 -1.58 9.07 7.46
N SER A 47 -1.63 8.88 6.14
CA SER A 47 -2.73 9.33 5.28
C SER A 47 -4.06 8.67 5.68
N MET A 48 -4.03 7.38 6.03
CA MET A 48 -5.20 6.65 6.50
C MET A 48 -5.73 7.24 7.80
N LYS A 49 -4.87 7.49 8.80
CA LYS A 49 -5.28 8.16 10.04
C LYS A 49 -5.89 9.54 9.78
N ALA A 50 -5.27 10.34 8.92
CA ALA A 50 -5.79 11.66 8.56
C ALA A 50 -7.17 11.58 7.86
N GLY A 51 -7.34 10.62 6.94
CA GLY A 51 -8.61 10.37 6.27
C GLY A 51 -9.71 9.93 7.24
N LEU A 52 -9.39 9.05 8.20
CA LEU A 52 -10.33 8.63 9.24
C LEU A 52 -10.80 9.80 10.10
N GLU A 53 -9.90 10.68 10.53
CA GLU A 53 -10.26 11.88 11.29
C GLU A 53 -11.12 12.85 10.47
N MET A 54 -10.86 12.97 9.17
CA MET A 54 -11.70 13.76 8.27
C MET A 54 -13.12 13.18 8.15
N VAL A 55 -13.26 11.86 7.99
CA VAL A 55 -14.58 11.20 7.96
C VAL A 55 -15.29 11.38 9.29
N HIS A 56 -14.60 11.20 10.40
CA HIS A 56 -15.16 11.35 11.74
C HIS A 56 -15.65 12.77 12.01
N ALA A 57 -14.85 13.78 11.70
CA ALA A 57 -15.25 15.19 11.80
C ALA A 57 -16.51 15.47 10.97
N ARG A 58 -16.59 14.90 9.77
CA ARG A 58 -17.78 15.04 8.91
C ARG A 58 -18.98 14.31 9.49
N ALA A 59 -18.80 13.11 10.04
CA ALA A 59 -19.86 12.35 10.68
C ALA A 59 -20.45 13.10 11.88
N ILE A 60 -19.62 13.73 12.72
CA ILE A 60 -20.09 14.58 13.84
C ILE A 60 -20.95 15.73 13.34
N VAL A 61 -20.51 16.42 12.28
CA VAL A 61 -21.27 17.55 11.70
C VAL A 61 -22.62 17.10 11.15
N GLU A 62 -22.68 15.90 10.58
CA GLU A 62 -23.92 15.31 10.03
C GLU A 62 -24.76 14.56 11.10
N GLY A 63 -24.28 14.46 12.36
CA GLY A 63 -24.97 13.74 13.44
C GLY A 63 -24.96 12.21 13.28
N LEU A 64 -23.96 11.68 12.57
CA LEU A 64 -23.77 10.27 12.22
C LEU A 64 -22.64 9.60 13.03
N ASP A 65 -22.25 10.19 14.16
CA ASP A 65 -21.11 9.78 14.98
C ASP A 65 -21.43 8.66 15.98
N GLN A 66 -22.64 8.10 15.96
CA GLN A 66 -23.10 7.11 16.94
C GLN A 66 -23.75 5.90 16.25
N GLY A 67 -23.35 4.70 16.66
CA GLY A 67 -23.91 3.44 16.17
C GLY A 67 -23.56 3.15 14.70
N GLU A 68 -24.37 2.31 14.06
CA GLU A 68 -24.24 1.97 12.65
C GLU A 68 -24.96 3.03 11.81
N GLN A 69 -24.23 3.71 10.92
CA GLN A 69 -24.74 4.78 10.06
C GLN A 69 -24.14 4.64 8.65
N GLU A 70 -24.51 5.54 7.73
CA GLU A 70 -23.90 5.62 6.41
C GLU A 70 -23.70 7.07 6.01
N ILE A 71 -22.59 7.37 5.35
CA ILE A 71 -22.29 8.70 4.81
C ILE A 71 -21.93 8.60 3.34
N ARG A 72 -22.26 9.63 2.54
CA ARG A 72 -21.84 9.71 1.14
C ARG A 72 -20.63 10.60 0.96
N ILE A 73 -19.53 10.02 0.49
CA ILE A 73 -18.28 10.73 0.20
C ILE A 73 -17.95 10.51 -1.28
N ASN A 74 -17.80 11.61 -2.03
CA ASN A 74 -17.51 11.55 -3.47
C ASN A 74 -18.48 10.66 -4.28
N GLY A 75 -19.76 10.59 -3.87
CA GLY A 75 -20.80 9.78 -4.50
C GLY A 75 -20.87 8.32 -4.03
N VAL A 76 -19.84 7.84 -3.34
CA VAL A 76 -19.73 6.48 -2.76
C VAL A 76 -20.39 6.45 -1.39
N LEU A 77 -21.16 5.39 -1.12
CA LEU A 77 -21.78 5.15 0.18
C LEU A 77 -20.78 4.43 1.09
N ILE A 78 -20.47 5.03 2.23
CA ILE A 78 -19.51 4.51 3.20
C ILE A 78 -20.28 4.12 4.47
N PRO A 79 -20.28 2.84 4.86
CA PRO A 79 -20.83 2.44 6.14
C PRO A 79 -19.95 3.01 7.26
N LEU A 80 -20.58 3.49 8.32
CA LEU A 80 -19.92 4.04 9.50
C LEU A 80 -20.29 3.24 10.73
N LYS A 81 -19.34 3.16 11.66
CA LYS A 81 -19.57 2.76 13.03
C LYS A 81 -18.96 3.79 13.96
N ASP A 82 -19.79 4.40 14.80
CA ASP A 82 -19.40 5.42 15.77
C ASP A 82 -18.61 6.57 15.11
N GLY A 83 -19.07 6.99 13.93
CA GLY A 83 -18.50 8.07 13.13
C GLY A 83 -17.27 7.72 12.30
N TYR A 84 -16.71 6.52 12.41
CA TYR A 84 -15.57 6.07 11.60
C TYR A 84 -16.00 5.07 10.53
N PRO A 85 -15.32 5.01 9.36
CA PRO A 85 -15.57 3.98 8.35
C PRO A 85 -15.65 2.58 8.96
N ARG A 86 -16.71 1.84 8.65
CA ARG A 86 -16.83 0.45 9.02
C ARG A 86 -16.35 -0.40 7.86
N VAL A 87 -15.66 -1.49 8.16
CA VAL A 87 -15.26 -2.47 7.15
C VAL A 87 -16.31 -3.57 7.12
N ASN A 88 -16.92 -3.79 5.95
CA ASN A 88 -17.74 -4.98 5.71
C ASN A 88 -16.94 -5.98 4.87
N GLY A 89 -16.37 -6.99 5.53
CA GLY A 89 -15.58 -8.01 4.86
C GLY A 89 -16.34 -8.81 3.79
N SER A 90 -17.68 -8.78 3.80
CA SER A 90 -18.49 -9.48 2.79
C SER A 90 -18.62 -8.73 1.47
N ASP A 91 -18.28 -7.43 1.43
CA ASP A 91 -18.29 -6.64 0.19
C ASP A 91 -17.26 -7.19 -0.81
N SER A 92 -17.42 -6.88 -2.09
CA SER A 92 -16.44 -7.26 -3.11
C SER A 92 -15.14 -6.48 -2.95
N PHE A 93 -14.02 -6.99 -3.47
CA PHE A 93 -12.75 -6.26 -3.46
C PHE A 93 -12.85 -4.91 -4.18
N ASP A 94 -13.63 -4.84 -5.25
CA ASP A 94 -13.85 -3.61 -6.01
C ASP A 94 -14.64 -2.59 -5.20
N SER A 95 -15.72 -3.01 -4.52
CA SER A 95 -16.52 -2.12 -3.69
C SER A 95 -15.74 -1.61 -2.47
N ILE A 96 -14.96 -2.46 -1.81
CA ILE A 96 -14.06 -2.03 -0.72
C ILE A 96 -13.04 -1.02 -1.23
N ASN A 97 -12.46 -1.24 -2.41
CA ASN A 97 -11.51 -0.29 -2.98
C ASN A 97 -12.16 1.08 -3.25
N GLU A 98 -13.36 1.11 -3.85
CA GLU A 98 -14.11 2.35 -4.05
C GLU A 98 -14.43 3.06 -2.72
N GLN A 99 -14.84 2.30 -1.70
CA GLN A 99 -15.12 2.86 -0.37
C GLN A 99 -13.86 3.46 0.27
N VAL A 100 -12.72 2.76 0.23
CA VAL A 100 -11.44 3.24 0.78
C VAL A 100 -10.97 4.50 0.06
N LEU A 101 -10.95 4.48 -1.28
CA LEU A 101 -10.50 5.62 -2.08
C LEU A 101 -11.40 6.85 -1.99
N ALA A 102 -12.64 6.70 -1.49
CA ALA A 102 -13.52 7.84 -1.27
C ALA A 102 -12.99 8.79 -0.19
N TRP A 103 -12.25 8.28 0.80
CA TRP A 103 -11.74 9.06 1.94
C TRP A 103 -10.21 8.97 2.12
N LEU A 104 -9.55 8.01 1.48
CA LEU A 104 -8.10 7.87 1.47
C LEU A 104 -7.53 8.21 0.09
N ASN A 105 -6.77 9.30 0.01
CA ASN A 105 -6.13 9.74 -1.23
C ASN A 105 -4.81 9.00 -1.46
N VAL A 106 -4.88 7.76 -1.93
CA VAL A 106 -3.73 6.93 -2.34
C VAL A 106 -3.96 6.36 -3.74
N ASP A 107 -2.88 6.13 -4.49
CA ASP A 107 -2.95 5.45 -5.78
C ASP A 107 -2.99 3.93 -5.57
N ALA A 108 -4.21 3.39 -5.43
CA ALA A 108 -4.42 1.97 -5.21
C ALA A 108 -5.55 1.41 -6.09
N ILE A 109 -5.42 0.15 -6.46
CA ILE A 109 -6.44 -0.62 -7.18
C ILE A 109 -7.02 -1.73 -6.30
N SER A 110 -8.13 -2.34 -6.70
CA SER A 110 -8.66 -3.52 -5.97
C SER A 110 -7.75 -4.73 -6.13
N LEU A 111 -7.82 -5.69 -5.21
CA LEU A 111 -7.14 -6.98 -5.39
C LEU A 111 -7.50 -7.65 -6.73
N THR A 112 -8.78 -7.61 -7.14
CA THR A 112 -9.22 -8.17 -8.42
C THR A 112 -8.50 -7.52 -9.61
N ALA A 113 -8.33 -6.20 -9.57
CA ALA A 113 -7.61 -5.45 -10.59
C ALA A 113 -6.11 -5.75 -10.56
N ALA A 114 -5.49 -5.81 -9.37
CA ALA A 114 -4.08 -6.16 -9.22
C ALA A 114 -3.76 -7.57 -9.72
N GLN A 115 -4.67 -8.54 -9.53
CA GLN A 115 -4.53 -9.90 -10.08
C GLN A 115 -4.63 -9.94 -11.62
N ARG A 116 -5.35 -8.99 -12.23
CA ARG A 116 -5.50 -8.90 -13.68
C ARG A 116 -4.31 -8.19 -14.33
N ASP A 117 -3.89 -7.08 -13.75
CA ASP A 117 -2.76 -6.27 -14.19
C ASP A 117 -2.00 -5.69 -12.99
N PRO A 118 -0.94 -6.36 -12.51
CA PRO A 118 -0.14 -5.89 -11.39
C PRO A 118 0.59 -4.57 -11.64
N ASN A 119 0.71 -4.12 -12.90
CA ASN A 119 1.41 -2.89 -13.25
C ASN A 119 0.49 -1.66 -13.32
N ALA A 120 -0.82 -1.84 -13.05
CA ALA A 120 -1.78 -0.75 -13.15
C ALA A 120 -1.66 0.30 -12.03
N ALA A 121 -1.12 -0.08 -10.86
CA ALA A 121 -0.79 0.83 -9.75
C ALA A 121 0.30 0.20 -8.86
N ASP A 122 0.93 1.02 -8.02
CA ASP A 122 1.95 0.55 -7.07
C ASP A 122 1.34 -0.14 -5.83
N LEU A 123 0.12 0.24 -5.46
CA LEU A 123 -0.58 -0.28 -4.29
C LEU A 123 -1.89 -0.98 -4.68
N PHE A 124 -2.35 -1.88 -3.83
CA PHE A 124 -3.70 -2.44 -3.95
C PHE A 124 -4.37 -2.64 -2.59
N THR A 125 -5.70 -2.57 -2.60
CA THR A 125 -6.56 -2.84 -1.45
C THR A 125 -6.99 -4.30 -1.43
N ASP A 126 -6.72 -4.98 -0.32
CA ASP A 126 -7.23 -6.32 0.01
C ASP A 126 -8.15 -6.25 1.23
N LYS A 127 -8.87 -7.34 1.52
CA LYS A 127 -9.73 -7.45 2.71
C LYS A 127 -9.67 -8.84 3.33
N SER A 128 -9.89 -8.90 4.64
CA SER A 128 -10.25 -10.13 5.33
C SER A 128 -11.76 -10.18 5.54
N THR A 129 -12.43 -11.09 4.83
CA THR A 129 -13.85 -11.38 5.02
C THR A 129 -14.20 -11.78 6.46
N PRO A 130 -13.52 -12.75 7.11
CA PRO A 130 -13.90 -13.18 8.46
C PRO A 130 -13.59 -12.13 9.55
N ASN A 131 -12.59 -11.27 9.33
CA ASN A 131 -12.14 -10.33 10.35
C ASN A 131 -12.61 -8.90 10.12
N ASN A 132 -13.34 -8.59 9.04
CA ASN A 132 -13.73 -7.21 8.71
C ASN A 132 -12.54 -6.24 8.76
N GLN A 133 -11.47 -6.58 8.04
CA GLN A 133 -10.24 -5.79 7.95
C GLN A 133 -9.98 -5.42 6.49
N ILE A 134 -9.44 -4.24 6.26
CA ILE A 134 -8.82 -3.87 4.99
C ILE A 134 -7.30 -3.90 5.13
N TYR A 135 -6.62 -4.14 4.03
CA TYR A 135 -5.18 -4.13 3.93
C TYR A 135 -4.75 -3.35 2.71
N ILE A 136 -3.67 -2.59 2.81
CA ILE A 136 -2.99 -1.98 1.67
C ILE A 136 -1.61 -2.62 1.57
N PHE A 137 -1.31 -3.12 0.37
CA PHE A 137 -0.07 -3.79 0.02
C PHE A 137 0.55 -3.15 -1.23
N PHE A 138 1.82 -3.44 -1.49
CA PHE A 138 2.42 -3.21 -2.79
C PHE A 138 1.99 -4.27 -3.80
N THR A 139 1.67 -3.87 -5.03
CA THR A 139 1.42 -4.80 -6.15
C THR A 139 2.65 -5.64 -6.48
N SER A 140 3.86 -5.11 -6.23
CA SER A 140 5.13 -5.87 -6.36
C SER A 140 5.25 -7.08 -5.41
N ASP A 141 4.40 -7.18 -4.39
CA ASP A 141 4.38 -8.29 -3.43
C ASP A 141 3.08 -9.10 -3.49
N LEU A 142 2.31 -8.96 -4.58
CA LEU A 142 1.03 -9.66 -4.79
C LEU A 142 1.17 -11.19 -4.70
N ASP A 143 2.31 -11.74 -5.14
CA ASP A 143 2.62 -13.18 -5.10
C ASP A 143 3.00 -13.67 -3.71
N LYS A 144 3.51 -12.80 -2.85
CA LYS A 144 3.92 -13.09 -1.46
C LYS A 144 2.81 -12.83 -0.44
N LYS A 145 1.73 -12.17 -0.84
CA LYS A 145 0.64 -11.78 0.06
C LYS A 145 0.09 -13.01 0.81
N GLY A 146 -0.02 -12.89 2.13
CA GLY A 146 -0.50 -13.97 3.00
C GLY A 146 -0.62 -13.51 4.44
N VAL A 147 -1.20 -14.34 5.31
CA VAL A 147 -1.46 -14.01 6.73
C VAL A 147 -0.21 -13.61 7.52
N ASN A 148 0.96 -14.03 7.06
CA ASN A 148 2.26 -13.75 7.69
C ASN A 148 3.10 -12.73 6.91
N PHE A 149 2.53 -12.07 5.90
CA PHE A 149 3.27 -11.06 5.13
C PHE A 149 3.20 -9.71 5.84
N GLU A 150 4.27 -9.36 6.54
CA GLU A 150 4.36 -8.20 7.43
C GLU A 150 4.89 -6.94 6.70
N CYS A 151 4.38 -6.65 5.51
CA CYS A 151 4.63 -5.38 4.80
C CYS A 151 3.29 -4.81 4.30
N GLN A 152 2.55 -4.17 5.20
CA GLN A 152 1.16 -3.77 4.96
C GLN A 152 0.66 -2.69 5.94
N VAL A 153 -0.36 -1.96 5.52
CA VAL A 153 -1.20 -1.14 6.39
C VAL A 153 -2.55 -1.83 6.55
N MET A 154 -2.93 -2.17 7.79
CA MET A 154 -4.21 -2.79 8.13
C MET A 154 -5.12 -1.78 8.82
N TYR A 155 -6.42 -1.80 8.49
CA TYR A 155 -7.44 -1.08 9.22
C TYR A 155 -8.66 -1.93 9.56
N GLN A 156 -9.23 -1.69 10.74
CA GLN A 156 -10.48 -2.26 11.21
C GLN A 156 -11.26 -1.27 12.07
N ASN A 157 -12.57 -1.48 12.16
CA ASN A 157 -13.45 -0.76 13.07
C ASN A 157 -14.56 -1.69 13.59
N ILE A 158 -14.18 -2.69 14.39
CA ILE A 158 -15.14 -3.65 15.00
C ILE A 158 -15.60 -3.15 16.36
N SER A 159 -14.67 -2.70 17.20
CA SER A 159 -14.97 -2.12 18.52
C SER A 159 -14.46 -0.69 18.63
N VAL A 160 -13.26 -0.44 18.11
CA VAL A 160 -12.65 0.87 17.96
C VAL A 160 -11.92 0.92 16.62
N PRO A 161 -11.77 2.11 16.00
CA PRO A 161 -10.96 2.27 14.80
C PRO A 161 -9.48 2.02 15.14
N GLU A 162 -8.86 1.05 14.46
CA GLU A 162 -7.45 0.70 14.65
C GLU A 162 -6.76 0.69 13.29
N VAL A 163 -5.68 1.47 13.16
CA VAL A 163 -4.74 1.40 12.03
C VAL A 163 -3.44 0.78 12.52
N ARG A 164 -3.03 -0.33 11.92
CA ARG A 164 -1.79 -1.02 12.24
C ARG A 164 -0.87 -1.05 11.02
N LEU A 165 0.37 -0.62 11.23
CA LEU A 165 1.44 -0.70 10.24
C LEU A 165 2.33 -1.89 10.59
N LEU A 166 2.59 -2.77 9.62
CA LEU A 166 3.57 -3.85 9.72
C LEU A 166 4.62 -3.67 8.62
N THR A 167 5.90 -3.73 8.99
CA THR A 167 7.03 -3.43 8.08
C THR A 167 8.15 -4.48 8.12
N ASP A 168 8.00 -5.54 8.91
CA ASP A 168 9.04 -6.53 9.17
C ASP A 168 9.41 -7.34 7.92
N ALA A 169 8.46 -7.53 7.00
CA ALA A 169 8.65 -8.25 5.73
C ALA A 169 8.86 -7.32 4.51
N CYS A 170 8.95 -6.00 4.73
CA CYS A 170 9.52 -5.09 3.75
C CYS A 170 11.05 -5.29 3.72
#